data_AF-A0A0F9RTG2-F1
#
_entry.id   AF-A0A0F9RTG2-F1
#
_cell.length_a   1.000
_cell.length_b   1.000
_cell.length_c   1.000
_cell.angle_alpha   90.00
_cell.angle_beta   90.00
_cell.angle_gamma   90.00
#
_symmetry.space_group_name_H-M   'P 1'
#
loop_
_entity.id
_entity.type
_entity.pdbx_description
1 polymer ?
#
loop_
_entity_poly.entity_id
_entity_poly.type
_entity_poly.pdbx_seq_one_letter_code
_entity_poly.pdbx_strand_id
1 'polypeptide(L)'
;MLVTGRHAECELFNELKARESEWAENDIKGIYLVGDAEAPRLIADATFSGHRVAREIEEANPQFALPYKREVATWGAPHMPGGEFKIEYKV
;
A
#
# COMPACT_ATOMS: atom_id res chain seq x y z
N MET A 1 -30.72 -4.34 -15.94
CA MET A 1 -29.47 -3.61 -15.65
C MET A 1 -28.82 -4.26 -14.44
N LEU A 2 -27.59 -4.74 -14.56
CA LEU A 2 -26.86 -5.39 -13.45
C LEU A 2 -25.69 -4.49 -13.02
N VAL A 3 -25.58 -4.22 -11.72
CA VAL A 3 -24.52 -3.43 -11.09
C VAL A 3 -24.00 -4.21 -9.88
N THR A 4 -23.51 -5.42 -10.13
CA THR A 4 -23.20 -6.43 -9.11
C THR A 4 -21.78 -6.35 -8.55
N GLY A 5 -20.92 -5.53 -9.15
CA GLY A 5 -19.53 -5.35 -8.73
C GLY A 5 -18.58 -5.12 -9.90
N ARG A 6 -17.29 -5.02 -9.59
CA ARG A 6 -16.18 -5.01 -10.55
C ARG A 6 -15.21 -6.13 -10.18
N HIS A 7 -14.38 -6.55 -11.15
CA HIS A 7 -13.25 -7.43 -10.93
C HIS A 7 -11.98 -6.75 -11.45
N ALA A 8 -10.82 -7.18 -10.96
CA ALA A 8 -9.54 -6.75 -11.47
C ALA A 8 -9.28 -7.41 -12.84
N GLU A 9 -8.85 -6.61 -13.82
CA GLU A 9 -8.30 -7.13 -15.08
C GLU A 9 -6.79 -7.24 -14.92
N CYS A 10 -6.29 -8.46 -14.70
CA CYS A 10 -4.89 -8.73 -14.41
C CYS A 10 -4.32 -9.92 -15.20
N GLU A 11 -4.95 -10.31 -16.30
CA GLU A 11 -4.50 -11.46 -17.12
C GLU A 11 -3.04 -11.31 -17.58
N LEU A 12 -2.68 -10.16 -18.16
CA LEU A 12 -1.30 -9.86 -18.56
C LEU A 12 -0.31 -9.95 -17.40
N PHE A 13 -0.69 -9.44 -16.22
CA PHE A 13 0.18 -9.50 -15.05
C PHE A 13 0.39 -10.95 -14.60
N ASN A 14 -0.66 -11.78 -14.61
CA ASN A 14 -0.57 -13.19 -14.26
C ASN A 14 0.36 -13.94 -15.22
N GLU A 15 0.27 -13.69 -16.52
CA GLU A 15 1.17 -14.28 -17.52
C GLU A 15 2.63 -13.85 -17.33
N LEU A 16 2.86 -12.55 -17.08
CA LEU A 16 4.20 -12.03 -16.79
C LEU A 16 4.78 -12.64 -15.52
N LYS A 17 3.97 -12.81 -14.46
CA LYS A 17 4.38 -13.47 -13.21
C LYS A 17 4.66 -14.95 -13.41
N ALA A 18 3.89 -15.66 -14.22
CA ALA A 18 4.17 -17.05 -14.56
C ALA A 18 5.51 -17.22 -15.29
N ARG A 19 5.97 -16.18 -16.00
CA ARG A 19 7.23 -16.10 -16.74
C ARG A 19 8.31 -15.30 -16.01
N GLU A 20 8.22 -15.17 -14.70
CA GLU A 20 9.17 -14.38 -13.89
C GLU A 20 10.64 -14.81 -14.07
N SER A 21 10.87 -16.10 -14.34
CA SER A 21 12.22 -16.61 -14.64
C SER A 21 12.86 -16.01 -15.89
N GLU A 22 12.07 -15.50 -16.84
CA GLU A 22 12.57 -14.94 -18.11
C GLU A 22 12.95 -13.45 -17.99
N TRP A 23 12.60 -12.78 -16.88
CA TRP A 23 12.75 -11.33 -16.77
C TRP A 23 14.21 -10.88 -16.81
N ALA A 24 15.10 -11.60 -16.11
CA ALA A 24 16.52 -11.28 -16.05
C ALA A 24 17.20 -11.40 -17.41
N GLU A 25 16.80 -12.37 -18.24
CA GLU A 25 17.31 -12.56 -19.60
C GLU A 25 16.89 -11.43 -20.55
N ASN A 26 15.82 -10.70 -20.20
CA ASN A 26 15.29 -9.58 -20.97
C ASN A 26 15.62 -8.21 -20.33
N ASP A 27 16.58 -8.16 -19.40
CA ASP A 27 16.98 -6.94 -18.67
C ASP A 27 15.84 -6.24 -17.90
N ILE A 28 14.78 -6.97 -17.55
CA ILE A 28 13.64 -6.44 -16.79
C ILE A 28 13.96 -6.51 -15.29
N LYS A 29 14.08 -5.34 -14.66
CA LYS A 29 14.41 -5.22 -13.23
C LYS A 29 13.23 -5.44 -12.29
N GLY A 30 12.01 -5.19 -12.75
CA GLY A 30 10.80 -5.31 -11.93
C GLY A 30 9.54 -5.00 -12.72
N ILE A 31 8.44 -5.64 -12.31
CA ILE A 31 7.09 -5.43 -12.84
C ILE A 31 6.17 -5.18 -11.65
N TYR A 32 5.40 -4.11 -11.69
CA TYR A 32 4.53 -3.66 -10.59
C TYR A 32 3.08 -3.56 -11.07
N LEU A 33 2.14 -3.88 -10.19
CA LEU A 33 0.70 -3.84 -10.44
C LEU A 33 0.09 -2.68 -9.64
N VAL A 34 -0.66 -1.80 -10.30
CA VAL A 34 -1.27 -0.60 -9.70
C VAL A 34 -2.72 -0.44 -10.11
N GLY A 35 -3.47 0.38 -9.35
CA GLY A 35 -4.84 0.75 -9.68
C GLY A 35 -5.83 -0.40 -9.58
N ASP A 36 -6.88 -0.35 -10.40
CA ASP A 36 -7.97 -1.32 -10.37
C ASP A 36 -7.55 -2.75 -10.76
N ALA A 37 -6.42 -2.89 -11.45
CA ALA A 37 -5.83 -4.18 -11.81
C ALA A 37 -5.22 -4.90 -10.58
N GLU A 38 -4.82 -4.16 -9.53
CA GLU A 38 -4.44 -4.73 -8.23
C GLU A 38 -5.68 -5.12 -7.43
N ALA A 39 -6.64 -4.20 -7.33
CA ALA A 39 -7.97 -4.42 -6.77
C ALA A 39 -8.87 -3.26 -7.19
N PRO A 40 -10.17 -3.43 -7.50
CA PRO A 40 -11.06 -2.31 -7.80
C PRO A 40 -11.17 -1.31 -6.63
N ARG A 41 -10.75 -0.05 -6.84
CA ARG A 41 -10.74 1.04 -5.83
C ARG A 41 -11.60 2.24 -6.23
N LEU A 42 -11.60 3.26 -5.38
CA LEU A 42 -11.99 4.61 -5.77
C LEU A 42 -10.95 5.20 -6.74
N ILE A 43 -11.37 6.13 -7.61
CA ILE A 43 -10.46 6.82 -8.54
C ILE A 43 -9.30 7.52 -7.79
N ALA A 44 -9.58 8.08 -6.60
CA ALA A 44 -8.56 8.70 -5.75
C ALA A 44 -7.44 7.71 -5.36
N ASP A 45 -7.81 6.50 -4.97
CA ASP A 45 -6.87 5.44 -4.57
C ASP A 45 -6.12 4.86 -5.77
N ALA A 46 -6.79 4.70 -6.92
CA ALA A 46 -6.13 4.27 -8.15
C ALA A 46 -5.06 5.29 -8.57
N THR A 47 -5.37 6.58 -8.48
CA THR A 47 -4.42 7.67 -8.72
C THR A 47 -3.27 7.66 -7.71
N PHE A 48 -3.58 7.45 -6.43
CA PHE A 48 -2.59 7.36 -5.36
C PHE A 48 -1.60 6.21 -5.60
N SER A 49 -2.07 5.01 -5.97
CA SER A 49 -1.20 3.86 -6.21
C SER A 49 -0.16 4.12 -7.30
N GLY A 50 -0.57 4.75 -8.42
CA GLY A 50 0.35 5.15 -9.49
C GLY A 50 1.33 6.24 -9.03
N HIS A 51 0.85 7.24 -8.28
CA HIS A 51 1.72 8.29 -7.73
C HIS A 51 2.77 7.72 -6.78
N ARG A 52 2.38 6.80 -5.89
CA ARG A 52 3.27 6.18 -4.91
C ARG A 52 4.36 5.36 -5.59
N VAL A 53 4.01 4.44 -6.49
CA VAL A 53 5.00 3.60 -7.19
C VAL A 53 5.98 4.48 -7.97
N ALA A 54 5.52 5.57 -8.58
CA ALA A 54 6.41 6.52 -9.27
C ALA A 54 7.39 7.23 -8.31
N ARG A 55 6.98 7.54 -7.08
CA ARG A 55 7.84 8.15 -6.05
C ARG A 55 8.83 7.15 -5.46
N GLU A 56 8.41 5.90 -5.34
CA GLU A 56 9.13 4.82 -4.65
C GLU A 56 9.80 3.84 -5.64
N ILE A 57 9.99 4.23 -6.91
CA ILE A 57 10.43 3.31 -7.98
C ILE A 57 11.83 2.72 -7.76
N GLU A 58 12.71 3.44 -7.06
CA GLU A 58 14.07 3.03 -6.72
C GLU A 58 14.16 2.31 -5.37
N GLU A 59 13.03 2.14 -4.66
CA GLU A 59 13.01 1.41 -3.40
C GLU A 59 13.19 -0.10 -3.62
N ALA A 60 13.56 -0.83 -2.56
CA ALA A 60 13.85 -2.26 -2.66
C ALA A 60 12.66 -3.08 -3.19
N ASN A 61 11.42 -2.66 -2.90
CA ASN A 61 10.22 -3.27 -3.45
C ASN A 61 9.10 -2.22 -3.64
N PRO A 62 9.04 -1.54 -4.79
CA PRO A 62 8.05 -0.50 -5.08
C PRO A 62 6.60 -0.98 -5.04
N GLN A 63 6.34 -2.30 -5.14
CA GLN A 63 4.99 -2.85 -5.01
C GLN A 63 4.40 -2.52 -3.62
N PHE A 64 5.21 -2.46 -2.57
CA PHE A 64 4.75 -2.19 -1.21
C PHE A 64 5.21 -0.82 -0.73
N ALA A 65 4.28 -0.11 -0.08
CA ALA A 65 4.54 1.23 0.44
C ALA A 65 5.58 1.20 1.56
N LEU A 66 6.44 2.21 1.60
CA LEU A 66 7.29 2.46 2.75
C LEU A 66 6.46 2.86 4.00
N PRO A 67 7.01 2.68 5.21
CA PRO A 67 6.40 3.21 6.42
C PRO A 67 6.26 4.73 6.37
N TYR A 68 5.12 5.24 6.86
CA TYR A 68 4.86 6.66 7.02
C TYR A 68 4.93 7.05 8.51
N LYS A 69 5.11 8.35 8.78
CA LYS A 69 5.08 8.88 10.15
C LYS A 69 3.69 8.67 10.74
N ARG A 70 3.61 7.97 11.87
CA ARG A 70 2.35 7.66 12.55
C ARG A 70 2.11 8.64 13.69
N GLU A 71 0.93 9.24 13.71
CA GLU A 71 0.47 10.09 14.79
C GLU A 71 -0.35 9.25 15.77
N VAL A 72 0.32 8.69 16.76
CA VAL A 72 -0.28 7.85 17.80
C VAL A 72 0.15 8.33 19.18
N ALA A 73 -0.73 8.18 20.17
CA ALA A 73 -0.38 8.46 21.55
C ALA A 73 0.81 7.58 21.97
N THR A 74 1.78 8.19 22.65
CA THR A 74 2.94 7.47 23.16
C THR A 74 2.69 7.14 24.63
N TRP A 75 2.79 5.86 25.00
CA TRP A 75 2.68 5.46 26.40
C TRP A 75 3.69 6.22 27.26
N GLY A 76 3.23 6.77 28.39
CA GLY A 76 4.04 7.64 29.26
C GLY A 76 3.93 9.14 28.94
N ALA A 77 3.32 9.53 27.83
CA ALA A 77 3.04 10.92 27.49
C ALA A 77 1.54 11.22 27.66
N PRO A 78 1.12 11.89 28.76
CA PRO A 78 -0.28 12.26 28.95
C PRO A 78 -0.70 13.29 27.89
N HIS A 79 -1.90 13.13 27.33
CA HIS A 79 -2.43 14.12 26.38
C HIS A 79 -2.66 15.48 27.03
N MET A 80 -3.14 15.48 28.28
CA MET A 80 -3.31 16.69 29.08
C MET A 80 -1.95 17.14 29.64
N PRO A 81 -1.53 18.40 29.43
CA PRO A 81 -0.32 18.94 30.04
C PRO A 81 -0.38 18.82 31.57
N GLY A 82 0.60 18.13 32.17
CA GLY A 82 0.66 17.88 33.61
C GLY A 82 -0.31 16.82 34.14
N GLY A 83 -1.03 16.09 33.27
CA GLY A 83 -1.90 14.98 33.69
C GLY A 83 -1.14 13.71 34.06
N GLU A 84 -1.78 12.80 34.78
CA GLU A 84 -1.24 11.46 35.08
C GLU A 84 -1.58 10.47 33.94
N PHE A 85 -0.61 9.64 33.52
CA PHE A 85 -0.80 8.67 32.43
C PHE A 85 -1.12 7.25 32.90
N LYS A 86 -0.85 6.95 34.18
CA LYS A 86 -1.09 5.63 34.75
C LYS A 86 -2.55 5.47 35.13
N ILE A 87 -2.93 4.21 35.35
CA ILE A 87 -4.27 3.88 35.83
C ILE A 87 -4.38 4.34 37.29
N GLU A 88 -5.39 5.16 37.57
CA GLU A 88 -5.77 5.58 38.93
C GLU A 88 -7.23 5.18 39.18
N TYR A 89 -7.45 4.31 40.18
CA TYR A 89 -8.80 3.90 40.57
C TYR A 89 -9.35 4.82 41.65
N LYS A 90 -10.59 5.29 41.47
CA LYS A 90 -11.36 6.01 42.49
C LYS A 90 -12.18 4.98 43.29
N VAL A 91 -11.51 4.30 44.21
CA VAL A 91 -12.11 3.38 45.20
C VAL A 91 -12.22 4.04 46.56
#